data_AF-E6RBN4-F1
#
_entry.id   AF-E6RBN4-F1
#
_cell.length_a   1.000
_cell.length_b   1.000
_cell.length_c   1.000
_cell.angle_alpha   90.00
_cell.angle_beta   90.00
_cell.angle_gamma   90.00
#
_symmetry.space_group_name_H-M   'P 1'
#
loop_
_entity.id
_entity.type
_entity.pdbx_description
1 polymer ?
#
loop_
_entity_poly.entity_id
_entity_poly.type
_entity_poly.pdbx_seq_one_letter_code
_entity_poly.pdbx_strand_id
1 'polypeptide(L)'
;MPHLSKKQQALRDIDNRVSRLYPFVSNHLFRRQIQYLLSLRRKYESERYYERLPHSTHYENHDYLFQKRSLLPSTDDKMIKTLHMNYAEFRSLVALFGDHTIFKSKGRKPQAPPEVQLATCIYRMAGGERESTVENHFNLSHGSVSHYTDRSLIAIASSLREHVSWPTDAERAVLARKLYAQYGLPSCVGFIDGTDIHPTSSIGLEKALKLIAVVDHLRRFRYCWSILSAPVSDQTAQDLSDFQTISDRLFSPKEYVLGDADMKSSNTVIPLFKRGRGGQATVGPKAYFNHKCAEAQVIAEQAFGILKNRWQILKKCRLTCRTVKDEARFFTISVACLILHNLLIETWKDSLTASEVEEVMSIRGGVTETGEEPQNDRRDDIVMEMIRDEVRATKISTIFADRPSSLEHRNATHIRVERKGLLVPTLSFLSKQSHMEKSRPVPSYYGLIYLSTLATTS
;
A
#
# COMPACT_ATOMS: atom_id res chain seq x y z
N MET A 1 -2.38 30.88 38.44
CA MET A 1 -2.65 32.15 37.72
C MET A 1 -2.52 31.88 36.23
N PRO A 2 -3.43 32.36 35.37
CA PRO A 2 -3.30 32.11 33.94
C PRO A 2 -2.05 32.81 33.40
N HIS A 3 -1.18 32.06 32.74
CA HIS A 3 0.01 32.61 32.09
C HIS A 3 -0.44 33.53 30.94
N LEU A 4 -0.13 34.83 31.06
CA LEU A 4 -0.34 35.79 29.98
C LEU A 4 0.51 35.37 28.78
N SER A 5 -0.07 35.36 27.57
CA SER A 5 0.71 35.19 26.35
C SER A 5 1.72 36.34 26.22
N LYS A 6 2.86 36.10 25.56
CA LYS A 6 3.89 37.13 25.33
C LYS A 6 3.31 38.43 24.75
N LYS A 7 2.29 38.31 23.87
CA LYS A 7 1.51 39.43 23.33
C LYS A 7 0.85 40.27 24.40
N GLN A 8 0.12 39.60 25.28
CA GLN A 8 -0.62 40.26 26.36
C GLN A 8 0.34 40.87 27.38
N GLN A 9 1.47 40.22 27.67
CA GLN A 9 2.48 40.75 28.57
C GLN A 9 3.03 42.10 28.07
N ALA A 10 3.32 42.19 26.78
CA ALA A 10 3.90 43.40 26.23
C ALA A 10 2.92 44.52 25.93
N LEU A 11 1.69 44.20 25.52
CA LEU A 11 0.61 45.19 25.46
C LEU A 11 0.43 45.81 26.85
N ARG A 12 0.46 44.97 27.90
CA ARG A 12 0.41 45.43 29.29
C ARG A 12 1.62 46.27 29.68
N ASP A 13 2.83 45.93 29.25
CA ASP A 13 4.03 46.73 29.50
C ASP A 13 3.99 48.10 28.81
N ILE A 14 3.47 48.16 27.58
CA ILE A 14 3.24 49.41 26.85
C ILE A 14 2.21 50.26 27.60
N ASP A 15 1.07 49.69 27.99
CA ASP A 15 0.00 50.39 28.72
C ASP A 15 0.52 50.94 30.06
N ASN A 16 1.28 50.14 30.81
CA ASN A 16 1.90 50.55 32.06
C ASN A 16 2.88 51.72 31.87
N ARG A 17 3.61 51.74 30.75
CA ARG A 17 4.60 52.78 30.46
C ARG A 17 3.96 54.06 29.95
N VAL A 18 2.87 53.96 29.17
CA VAL A 18 2.04 55.11 28.79
C VAL A 18 1.43 55.75 30.03
N SER A 19 0.82 54.97 30.93
CA SER A 19 0.22 55.48 32.17
C SER A 19 1.22 56.20 33.07
N ARG A 20 2.48 55.72 33.15
CA ARG A 20 3.56 56.40 33.90
C ARG A 20 4.01 57.72 33.28
N LEU A 21 3.97 57.83 31.94
CA LEU A 21 4.43 59.02 31.23
C LEU A 21 3.33 60.06 31.04
N TYR A 22 2.06 59.65 31.10
CA TYR A 22 0.89 60.50 30.86
C TYR A 22 0.84 61.79 31.70
N PRO A 23 1.20 61.80 33.00
CA PRO A 23 1.24 63.03 33.80
C PRO A 23 2.21 64.10 33.26
N PHE A 24 3.19 63.72 32.44
CA PHE A 24 4.21 64.61 31.88
C PHE A 24 3.96 64.97 30.41
N VAL A 25 2.76 64.71 29.88
CA VAL A 25 2.39 64.93 28.46
C VAL A 25 2.46 66.39 28.00
N SER A 26 2.50 67.34 28.94
CA SER A 26 2.75 68.77 28.67
C SER A 26 4.14 69.03 28.08
N ASN A 27 5.12 68.19 28.41
CA ASN A 27 6.47 68.24 27.84
C ASN A 27 6.52 67.55 26.47
N HIS A 28 7.08 68.24 25.48
CA HIS A 28 7.18 67.77 24.09
C HIS A 28 7.90 66.41 23.94
N LEU A 29 8.93 66.14 24.73
CA LEU A 29 9.69 64.88 24.66
C LEU A 29 8.84 63.69 25.12
N PHE A 30 8.14 63.82 26.26
CA PHE A 30 7.25 62.76 26.76
C PHE A 30 6.02 62.58 25.87
N ARG A 31 5.48 63.66 25.30
CA ARG A 31 4.41 63.58 24.30
C ARG A 31 4.80 62.75 23.08
N ARG A 32 6.01 62.97 22.53
CA ARG A 32 6.54 62.21 21.39
C ARG A 32 6.75 60.73 21.76
N GLN A 33 7.23 60.46 22.98
CA GLN A 33 7.42 59.10 23.47
C GLN A 33 6.09 58.36 23.67
N ILE A 34 5.06 59.02 24.21
CA ILE A 34 3.71 58.45 24.35
C ILE A 34 3.12 58.16 22.96
N GLN A 35 3.26 59.07 22.01
CA GLN A 35 2.80 58.84 20.62
C GLN A 35 3.47 57.62 19.98
N TYR A 36 4.77 57.43 20.21
CA TYR A 36 5.50 56.24 19.76
C TYR A 36 5.02 54.96 20.44
N LEU A 37 4.77 54.97 21.75
CA LEU A 37 4.23 53.81 22.47
C LEU A 37 2.82 53.44 21.98
N LEU A 38 1.97 54.43 21.70
CA LEU A 38 0.62 54.21 21.16
C LEU A 38 0.63 53.72 19.70
N SER A 39 1.63 54.10 18.90
CA SER A 39 1.80 53.54 17.55
C SER A 39 2.29 52.08 17.61
N LEU A 40 3.21 51.77 18.52
CA LEU A 40 3.67 50.40 18.77
C LEU A 40 2.54 49.50 19.29
N ARG A 41 1.69 50.01 20.19
CA ARG A 41 0.49 49.32 20.68
C ARG A 41 -0.46 48.97 19.53
N ARG A 42 -0.80 49.94 18.69
CA ARG A 42 -1.66 49.72 17.51
C ARG A 42 -1.07 48.68 16.55
N LYS A 43 0.24 48.72 16.33
CA LYS A 43 0.94 47.72 15.53
C LYS A 43 0.76 46.32 16.12
N TYR A 44 1.04 46.15 17.41
CA TYR A 44 0.90 44.85 18.09
C TYR A 44 -0.55 44.37 18.16
N GLU A 45 -1.54 45.26 18.31
CA GLU A 45 -2.95 44.89 18.23
C GLU A 45 -3.33 44.39 16.83
N SER A 46 -2.85 45.06 15.77
CA SER A 46 -3.12 44.70 14.38
C SER A 46 -2.44 43.40 13.90
N GLU A 47 -1.34 43.00 14.53
CA GLU A 47 -0.59 41.80 14.17
C GLU A 47 -1.12 40.56 14.92
N ARG A 48 -1.43 39.47 14.20
CA ARG A 48 -1.96 38.22 14.81
C ARG A 48 -0.99 37.54 15.79
N TYR A 49 0.32 37.84 15.72
CA TYR A 49 1.37 37.23 16.54
C TYR A 49 2.38 38.29 17.02
N TYR A 50 2.91 38.12 18.25
CA TYR A 50 3.68 39.15 18.97
C TYR A 50 5.18 39.22 18.64
N GLU A 51 5.77 38.12 18.19
CA GLU A 51 7.19 38.06 17.80
C GLU A 51 7.30 37.29 16.48
N ARG A 52 7.30 38.00 15.34
CA ARG A 52 8.26 37.62 14.31
C ARG A 52 9.54 38.37 14.62
N LEU A 53 10.39 37.78 15.46
CA LEU A 53 11.82 37.88 15.18
C LEU A 53 11.98 37.55 13.68
N PRO A 54 12.82 38.25 12.90
CA PRO A 54 13.25 37.71 11.62
C PRO A 54 13.84 36.33 11.92
N HIS A 55 13.00 35.31 11.80
CA HIS A 55 13.37 33.93 12.04
C HIS A 55 14.40 33.66 10.98
N SER A 56 15.64 33.45 11.42
CA SER A 56 16.75 32.85 10.71
C SER A 56 16.81 33.16 9.20
N THR A 57 17.94 33.72 8.78
CA THR A 57 18.39 33.79 7.39
C THR A 57 18.36 32.46 6.60
N HIS A 58 17.85 31.36 7.17
CA HIS A 58 17.49 30.12 6.47
C HIS A 58 16.12 30.10 5.77
N TYR A 59 15.23 31.08 5.95
CA TYR A 59 14.09 31.23 5.03
C TYR A 59 14.49 32.09 3.83
N GLU A 60 15.40 31.55 3.03
CA GLU A 60 15.61 32.02 1.67
C GLU A 60 14.26 31.98 0.92
N ASN A 61 14.03 33.02 0.12
CA ASN A 61 12.76 33.38 -0.52
C ASN A 61 11.89 32.18 -0.95
N HIS A 62 10.58 32.30 -0.72
CA HIS A 62 9.58 31.38 -1.29
C HIS A 62 9.69 31.21 -2.83
N ASP A 63 10.38 32.13 -3.52
CA ASP A 63 10.70 32.04 -4.95
C ASP A 63 11.73 30.94 -5.27
N TYR A 64 12.61 30.56 -4.34
CA TYR A 64 13.51 29.39 -4.49
C TYR A 64 12.74 28.07 -4.55
N LEU A 65 11.49 28.02 -4.06
CA LEU A 65 10.67 26.81 -4.16
C LEU A 65 10.29 26.49 -5.62
N PHE A 66 10.41 27.44 -6.55
CA PHE A 66 10.17 27.22 -7.98
C PHE A 66 11.40 26.73 -8.75
N GLN A 67 12.60 26.74 -8.13
CA GLN A 67 13.84 26.14 -8.69
C GLN A 67 14.10 24.68 -8.20
N LYS A 68 13.11 24.06 -7.55
CA LYS A 68 13.22 22.82 -6.74
C LYS A 68 13.53 21.48 -7.43
N ARG A 69 13.77 21.42 -8.74
CA ARG A 69 14.27 20.15 -9.33
C ARG A 69 15.61 19.72 -8.72
N SER A 70 16.38 20.68 -8.18
CA SER A 70 17.62 20.44 -7.45
C SER A 70 17.46 19.73 -6.10
N LEU A 71 16.25 19.70 -5.51
CA LEU A 71 15.97 18.97 -4.27
C LEU A 71 15.77 17.46 -4.51
N LEU A 72 15.56 17.06 -5.76
CA LEU A 72 15.44 15.65 -6.10
C LEU A 72 16.84 15.05 -6.21
N PRO A 73 17.02 13.80 -5.77
CA PRO A 73 18.28 13.10 -5.97
C PRO A 73 18.67 13.09 -7.46
N SER A 74 19.93 13.43 -7.74
CA SER A 74 20.44 13.63 -9.11
C SER A 74 20.93 12.35 -9.80
N THR A 75 20.99 11.24 -9.08
CA THR A 75 21.57 9.96 -9.55
C THR A 75 20.71 8.80 -9.08
N ASP A 76 20.64 7.72 -9.86
CA ASP A 76 19.85 6.52 -9.50
C ASP A 76 20.24 5.93 -8.14
N ASP A 77 21.53 5.84 -7.81
CA ASP A 77 21.97 5.33 -6.50
C ASP A 77 21.38 6.13 -5.32
N LYS A 78 21.28 7.45 -5.48
CA LYS A 78 20.69 8.32 -4.46
C LYS A 78 19.16 8.20 -4.47
N MET A 79 18.54 8.12 -5.64
CA MET A 79 17.09 7.91 -5.78
C MET A 79 16.65 6.61 -5.13
N ILE A 80 17.36 5.52 -5.41
CA ILE A 80 17.09 4.20 -4.84
C ILE A 80 17.24 4.24 -3.33
N LYS A 81 18.32 4.86 -2.81
CA LYS A 81 18.54 4.97 -1.36
C LYS A 81 17.52 5.83 -0.62
N THR A 82 16.94 6.85 -1.26
CA THR A 82 16.04 7.81 -0.58
C THR A 82 14.57 7.54 -0.85
N LEU A 83 14.22 7.15 -2.08
CA LEU A 83 12.85 6.96 -2.56
C LEU A 83 12.50 5.49 -2.84
N HIS A 84 13.48 4.57 -2.74
CA HIS A 84 13.29 3.13 -2.99
C HIS A 84 12.80 2.81 -4.41
N MET A 85 13.22 3.63 -5.37
CA MET A 85 12.94 3.53 -6.80
C MET A 85 14.02 4.25 -7.61
N ASN A 86 14.20 3.86 -8.86
CA ASN A 86 15.10 4.57 -9.78
C ASN A 86 14.41 5.81 -10.39
N TYR A 87 15.18 6.59 -11.17
CA TYR A 87 14.69 7.83 -11.78
C TYR A 87 13.58 7.59 -12.81
N ALA A 88 13.66 6.53 -13.61
CA ALA A 88 12.66 6.22 -14.63
C ALA A 88 11.30 5.85 -14.01
N GLU A 89 11.33 5.08 -12.93
CA GLU A 89 10.16 4.75 -12.12
C GLU A 89 9.55 6.00 -11.51
N PHE A 90 10.36 6.84 -10.86
CA PHE A 90 9.86 8.08 -10.28
C PHE A 90 9.23 9.01 -11.33
N ARG A 91 9.85 9.13 -12.52
CA ARG A 91 9.28 9.87 -13.65
C ARG A 91 7.95 9.30 -14.12
N SER A 92 7.79 7.98 -14.10
CA SER A 92 6.54 7.31 -14.44
C SER A 92 5.45 7.59 -13.40
N LEU A 93 5.78 7.58 -12.10
CA LEU A 93 4.85 7.97 -11.05
C LEU A 93 4.43 9.44 -11.14
N VAL A 94 5.36 10.33 -11.46
CA VAL A 94 5.06 11.74 -11.72
C VAL A 94 4.12 11.90 -12.90
N ALA A 95 4.34 11.16 -14.00
CA ALA A 95 3.44 11.20 -15.16
C ALA A 95 2.05 10.66 -14.82
N LEU A 96 1.97 9.66 -13.94
CA LEU A 96 0.71 9.04 -13.54
C LEU A 96 -0.10 9.93 -12.58
N PHE A 97 0.56 10.56 -11.60
CA PHE A 97 -0.12 11.26 -10.51
C PHE A 97 -0.01 12.79 -10.58
N GLY A 98 0.95 13.33 -11.33
CA GLY A 98 1.32 14.75 -11.30
C GLY A 98 0.22 15.70 -11.78
N ASP A 99 -0.65 15.24 -12.68
CA ASP A 99 -1.77 16.04 -13.20
C ASP A 99 -3.04 15.99 -12.33
N HIS A 100 -2.99 15.26 -11.21
CA HIS A 100 -4.13 15.13 -10.30
C HIS A 100 -4.58 16.51 -9.80
N THR A 101 -5.90 16.73 -9.77
CA THR A 101 -6.50 18.05 -9.48
C THR A 101 -6.13 18.61 -8.12
N ILE A 102 -5.77 17.75 -7.16
CA ILE A 102 -5.31 18.13 -5.82
C ILE A 102 -4.02 18.97 -5.83
N PHE A 103 -3.20 18.84 -6.88
CA PHE A 103 -1.97 19.61 -7.06
C PHE A 103 -2.20 20.97 -7.74
N LYS A 104 -3.44 21.29 -8.12
CA LYS A 104 -3.80 22.58 -8.70
C LYS A 104 -4.21 23.54 -7.58
N SER A 105 -3.57 24.71 -7.52
CA SER A 105 -3.90 25.71 -6.51
C SER A 105 -5.29 26.29 -6.73
N LYS A 106 -6.08 26.38 -5.67
CA LYS A 106 -7.35 27.14 -5.63
C LYS A 106 -7.14 28.62 -5.29
N GLY A 107 -5.93 28.99 -4.87
CA GLY A 107 -5.60 30.33 -4.39
C GLY A 107 -4.74 31.14 -5.37
N ARG A 108 -4.38 32.36 -4.96
CA ARG A 108 -3.56 33.28 -5.78
C ARG A 108 -2.09 32.85 -5.92
N LYS A 109 -1.61 31.96 -5.04
CA LYS A 109 -0.23 31.46 -5.06
C LYS A 109 -0.20 30.07 -5.71
N PRO A 110 0.70 29.81 -6.66
CA PRO A 110 0.84 28.47 -7.23
C PRO A 110 1.30 27.48 -6.15
N GLN A 111 0.85 26.23 -6.26
CA GLN A 111 1.34 25.14 -5.44
C GLN A 111 2.75 24.75 -5.91
N ALA A 112 3.52 24.10 -5.03
CA ALA A 112 4.82 23.53 -5.43
C ALA A 112 4.66 22.45 -6.51
N PRO A 113 5.68 22.21 -7.35
CA PRO A 113 5.61 21.18 -8.39
C PRO A 113 5.20 19.81 -7.83
N PRO A 114 4.30 19.06 -8.49
CA PRO A 114 3.86 17.74 -8.04
C PRO A 114 5.02 16.79 -7.75
N GLU A 115 6.11 16.87 -8.52
CA GLU A 115 7.30 16.02 -8.35
C GLU A 115 7.92 16.20 -6.96
N VAL A 116 8.04 17.44 -6.49
CA VAL A 116 8.59 17.72 -5.16
C VAL A 116 7.67 17.15 -4.08
N GLN A 117 6.35 17.30 -4.26
CA GLN A 117 5.38 16.82 -3.29
C GLN A 117 5.38 15.29 -3.21
N LEU A 118 5.37 14.62 -4.36
CA LEU A 118 5.46 13.16 -4.49
C LEU A 118 6.76 12.64 -3.87
N ALA A 119 7.91 13.24 -4.20
CA ALA A 119 9.19 12.85 -3.60
C ALA A 119 9.21 13.03 -2.08
N THR A 120 8.64 14.13 -1.57
CA THR A 120 8.52 14.37 -0.11
C THR A 120 7.72 13.25 0.56
N CYS A 121 6.58 12.88 -0.03
CA CYS A 121 5.72 11.82 0.48
C CYS A 121 6.38 10.44 0.39
N ILE A 122 6.97 10.12 -0.76
CA ILE A 122 7.62 8.83 -1.02
C ILE A 122 8.84 8.65 -0.11
N TYR A 123 9.69 9.67 0.05
CA TYR A 123 10.83 9.64 0.98
C TYR A 123 10.39 9.28 2.39
N ARG A 124 9.29 9.90 2.86
CA ARG A 124 8.70 9.59 4.16
C ARG A 124 8.25 8.14 4.26
N MET A 125 7.58 7.62 3.23
CA MET A 125 7.07 6.23 3.21
C MET A 125 8.19 5.20 3.10
N ALA A 126 9.19 5.45 2.25
CA ALA A 126 10.34 4.61 1.99
C ALA A 126 11.18 4.41 3.26
N GLY A 127 11.57 5.49 3.93
CA GLY A 127 12.40 5.43 5.14
C GLY A 127 11.62 5.27 6.46
N GLY A 128 10.29 5.47 6.46
CA GLY A 128 9.51 5.53 7.70
C GLY A 128 9.87 6.76 8.55
N GLU A 129 10.14 7.88 7.89
CA GLU A 129 10.73 9.06 8.52
C GLU A 129 9.72 9.90 9.33
N ARG A 130 10.23 10.58 10.36
CA ARG A 130 9.46 11.62 11.08
C ARG A 130 9.34 12.85 10.20
N GLU A 131 8.26 13.61 10.37
CA GLU A 131 8.07 14.87 9.63
C GLU A 131 9.27 15.82 9.79
N SER A 132 9.85 15.92 10.99
CA SER A 132 11.07 16.71 11.22
C SER A 132 12.29 16.24 10.44
N THR A 133 12.45 14.93 10.19
CA THR A 133 13.52 14.42 9.31
C THR A 133 13.28 14.87 7.87
N VAL A 134 12.03 14.79 7.41
CA VAL A 134 11.64 15.19 6.06
C VAL A 134 11.78 16.70 5.86
N GLU A 135 11.42 17.50 6.86
CA GLU A 135 11.62 18.95 6.90
C GLU A 135 13.09 19.31 6.68
N ASN A 136 13.99 18.68 7.43
CA ASN A 136 15.43 18.91 7.30
C ASN A 136 15.98 18.41 5.96
N HIS A 137 15.52 17.25 5.48
CA HIS A 137 16.02 16.66 4.23
C HIS A 137 15.69 17.53 3.00
N PHE A 138 14.47 18.05 2.93
CA PHE A 138 14.00 18.86 1.80
C PHE A 138 14.06 20.37 2.04
N ASN A 139 14.54 20.80 3.21
CA ASN A 139 14.50 22.19 3.69
C ASN A 139 13.08 22.80 3.56
N LEU A 140 12.08 22.09 4.10
CA LEU A 140 10.67 22.46 4.06
C LEU A 140 10.15 22.81 5.45
N SER A 141 9.18 23.72 5.51
CA SER A 141 8.45 23.95 6.76
C SER A 141 7.55 22.75 7.11
N HIS A 142 7.34 22.53 8.40
CA HIS A 142 6.41 21.52 8.92
C HIS A 142 5.06 21.47 8.19
N GLY A 143 4.41 22.63 8.03
CA GLY A 143 3.15 22.72 7.29
C GLY A 143 3.26 22.28 5.83
N SER A 144 4.38 22.60 5.16
CA SER A 144 4.61 22.15 3.77
C SER A 144 4.73 20.64 3.69
N VAL A 145 5.53 20.01 4.57
CA VAL A 145 5.68 18.54 4.60
C VAL A 145 4.33 17.85 4.82
N SER A 146 3.54 18.32 5.78
CA SER A 146 2.22 17.77 6.08
C SER A 146 1.27 17.90 4.87
N HIS A 147 1.18 19.08 4.26
CA HIS A 147 0.34 19.31 3.07
C HIS A 147 0.83 18.58 1.81
N TYR A 148 2.14 18.41 1.64
CA TYR A 148 2.72 17.73 0.47
C TYR A 148 2.46 16.23 0.58
N THR A 149 2.60 15.69 1.80
CA THR A 149 2.26 14.31 2.11
C THR A 149 0.77 14.05 1.87
N ASP A 150 -0.14 14.83 2.48
CA ASP A 150 -1.58 14.61 2.37
C ASP A 150 -2.05 14.64 0.90
N ARG A 151 -1.62 15.65 0.12
CA ARG A 151 -2.01 15.77 -1.29
C ARG A 151 -1.47 14.62 -2.14
N SER A 152 -0.23 14.20 -1.91
CA SER A 152 0.38 13.07 -2.63
C SER A 152 -0.30 11.75 -2.28
N LEU A 153 -0.61 11.52 -1.00
CA LEU A 153 -1.37 10.36 -0.56
C LEU A 153 -2.75 10.30 -1.23
N ILE A 154 -3.46 11.43 -1.28
CA ILE A 154 -4.76 11.50 -1.98
C ILE A 154 -4.61 11.20 -3.48
N ALA A 155 -3.61 11.77 -4.13
CA ALA A 155 -3.39 11.57 -5.57
C ALA A 155 -3.04 10.13 -5.92
N ILE A 156 -2.26 9.44 -5.08
CA ILE A 156 -1.89 8.04 -5.28
C ILE A 156 -3.08 7.13 -4.94
N ALA A 157 -3.71 7.34 -3.78
CA ALA A 157 -4.79 6.47 -3.31
C ALA A 157 -6.08 6.58 -4.13
N SER A 158 -6.28 7.67 -4.89
CA SER A 158 -7.45 7.81 -5.77
C SER A 158 -7.49 6.79 -6.91
N SER A 159 -6.34 6.21 -7.30
CA SER A 159 -6.24 5.14 -8.31
C SER A 159 -6.17 3.73 -7.72
N LEU A 160 -6.57 3.53 -6.46
CA LEU A 160 -6.56 2.21 -5.81
C LEU A 160 -7.19 1.12 -6.68
N ARG A 161 -8.36 1.38 -7.28
CA ARG A 161 -9.10 0.40 -8.09
C ARG A 161 -8.43 0.08 -9.43
N GLU A 162 -7.52 0.93 -9.89
CA GLU A 162 -6.79 0.71 -11.15
C GLU A 162 -5.59 -0.20 -10.92
N HIS A 163 -4.96 -0.12 -9.74
CA HIS A 163 -3.73 -0.86 -9.45
C HIS A 163 -3.93 -2.05 -8.50
N VAL A 164 -4.98 -2.07 -7.70
CA VAL A 164 -5.36 -3.19 -6.82
C VAL A 164 -6.79 -3.57 -7.16
N SER A 165 -6.93 -4.46 -8.12
CA SER A 165 -8.22 -4.93 -8.61
C SER A 165 -8.27 -6.44 -8.73
N TRP A 166 -9.46 -6.97 -8.44
CA TRP A 166 -9.70 -8.39 -8.58
C TRP A 166 -9.55 -8.79 -10.06
N PRO A 167 -8.79 -9.86 -10.37
CA PRO A 167 -8.59 -10.30 -11.74
C PRO A 167 -9.90 -10.66 -12.43
N THR A 168 -9.97 -10.37 -13.73
CA THR A 168 -11.08 -10.78 -14.61
C THR A 168 -11.16 -12.30 -14.73
N ASP A 169 -12.29 -12.84 -15.18
CA ASP A 169 -12.51 -14.28 -15.34
C ASP A 169 -11.44 -14.93 -16.24
N ALA A 170 -11.05 -14.24 -17.32
CA ALA A 170 -9.99 -14.69 -18.21
C ALA A 170 -8.62 -14.72 -17.53
N GLU A 171 -8.30 -13.69 -16.74
CA GLU A 171 -7.06 -13.65 -15.95
C GLU A 171 -7.04 -14.73 -14.87
N ARG A 172 -8.16 -14.96 -14.17
CA ARG A 172 -8.28 -16.02 -13.16
C ARG A 172 -8.10 -17.42 -13.77
N ALA A 173 -8.66 -17.66 -14.95
CA ALA A 173 -8.42 -18.91 -15.68
C ALA A 173 -6.94 -19.10 -16.08
N VAL A 174 -6.19 -18.02 -16.34
CA VAL A 174 -4.74 -18.09 -16.56
C VAL A 174 -4.01 -18.36 -15.24
N LEU A 175 -4.38 -17.65 -14.16
CA LEU A 175 -3.79 -17.82 -12.83
C LEU A 175 -3.97 -19.26 -12.33
N ALA A 176 -5.18 -19.81 -12.40
CA ALA A 176 -5.47 -21.18 -12.00
C ALA A 176 -4.64 -22.21 -12.76
N ARG A 177 -4.46 -22.05 -14.07
CA ARG A 177 -3.60 -22.95 -14.86
C ARG A 177 -2.13 -22.85 -14.45
N LYS A 178 -1.63 -21.64 -14.18
CA LYS A 178 -0.24 -21.45 -13.74
C LYS A 178 0.00 -22.05 -12.36
N LEU A 179 -0.90 -21.80 -11.40
CA LEU A 179 -0.81 -22.33 -10.04
C LEU A 179 -0.97 -23.85 -10.02
N TYR A 180 -1.82 -24.41 -10.88
CA TYR A 180 -1.89 -25.86 -11.07
C TYR A 180 -0.59 -26.42 -11.64
N ALA A 181 -0.04 -25.82 -12.70
CA ALA A 181 1.20 -26.30 -13.32
C ALA A 181 2.40 -26.23 -12.37
N GLN A 182 2.46 -25.22 -11.51
CA GLN A 182 3.60 -25.01 -10.61
C GLN A 182 3.46 -25.77 -9.28
N TYR A 183 2.28 -25.78 -8.69
CA TYR A 183 2.05 -26.28 -7.32
C TYR A 183 1.06 -27.45 -7.24
N GLY A 184 0.43 -27.82 -8.35
CA GLY A 184 -0.63 -28.83 -8.38
C GLY A 184 -1.93 -28.37 -7.72
N LEU A 185 -2.17 -27.05 -7.59
CA LEU A 185 -3.35 -26.48 -6.93
C LEU A 185 -4.51 -26.28 -7.93
N PRO A 186 -5.56 -27.13 -7.92
CA PRO A 186 -6.65 -27.03 -8.88
C PRO A 186 -7.55 -25.82 -8.57
N SER A 187 -7.89 -25.00 -9.56
CA SER A 187 -8.81 -23.85 -9.40
C SER A 187 -8.38 -22.78 -8.37
N CYS A 188 -7.14 -22.81 -7.87
CA CYS A 188 -6.60 -21.76 -7.01
C CYS A 188 -6.33 -20.50 -7.84
N VAL A 189 -6.76 -19.32 -7.39
CA VAL A 189 -6.60 -18.05 -8.13
C VAL A 189 -5.73 -17.02 -7.43
N GLY A 190 -5.20 -17.35 -6.25
CA GLY A 190 -4.31 -16.47 -5.49
C GLY A 190 -4.12 -16.93 -4.05
N PHE A 191 -3.46 -16.08 -3.27
CA PHE A 191 -3.09 -16.36 -1.89
C PHE A 191 -3.61 -15.26 -0.99
N ILE A 192 -4.29 -15.60 0.11
CA ILE A 192 -4.79 -14.64 1.09
C ILE A 192 -3.94 -14.68 2.35
N ASP A 193 -3.57 -13.51 2.84
CA ASP A 193 -2.81 -13.39 4.08
C ASP A 193 -3.11 -12.05 4.77
N GLY A 194 -2.79 -11.99 6.06
CA GLY A 194 -3.06 -10.88 6.94
C GLY A 194 -1.79 -10.30 7.56
N THR A 195 -1.85 -9.02 7.91
CA THR A 195 -0.79 -8.37 8.65
C THR A 195 -1.33 -7.29 9.57
N ASP A 196 -0.67 -7.14 10.71
CA ASP A 196 -0.85 -6.01 11.60
C ASP A 196 0.21 -4.94 11.36
N ILE A 197 -0.22 -3.68 11.29
CA ILE A 197 0.61 -2.49 11.14
C ILE A 197 0.36 -1.63 12.39
N HIS A 198 1.38 -1.49 13.22
CA HIS A 198 1.27 -0.81 14.50
C HIS A 198 1.70 0.65 14.38
N PRO A 199 0.81 1.63 14.67
CA PRO A 199 1.22 3.02 14.83
C PRO A 199 2.07 3.18 16.10
N THR A 200 2.85 4.26 16.18
CA THR A 200 3.62 4.56 17.39
C THR A 200 2.64 4.94 18.51
N SER A 201 2.48 4.03 19.48
CA SER A 201 1.70 4.26 20.69
C SER A 201 2.30 5.43 21.47
N SER A 202 1.45 6.39 21.85
CA SER A 202 1.85 7.37 22.87
C SER A 202 1.13 7.17 24.20
N ILE A 203 -0.12 6.66 24.23
CA ILE A 203 -0.83 6.37 25.49
C ILE A 203 -1.98 5.36 25.23
N GLY A 204 -1.96 4.21 25.92
CA GLY A 204 -3.13 3.50 26.47
C GLY A 204 -4.12 2.76 25.57
N LEU A 205 -4.10 2.90 24.25
CA LEU A 205 -4.92 2.11 23.33
C LEU A 205 -4.04 1.56 22.22
N GLU A 206 -3.68 0.26 22.30
CA GLU A 206 -2.92 -0.45 21.28
C GLU A 206 -3.81 -0.71 20.05
N LYS A 207 -4.22 0.35 19.34
CA LYS A 207 -4.87 0.19 18.05
C LYS A 207 -3.82 -0.24 17.03
N ALA A 208 -4.09 -1.30 16.28
CA ALA A 208 -3.32 -1.74 15.12
C ALA A 208 -4.20 -1.63 13.87
N LEU A 209 -3.58 -1.28 12.74
CA LEU A 209 -4.24 -1.40 11.45
C LEU A 209 -4.06 -2.84 10.99
N LYS A 210 -5.14 -3.60 11.03
CA LYS A 210 -5.21 -4.92 10.42
C LYS A 210 -5.43 -4.74 8.93
N LEU A 211 -4.60 -5.38 8.11
CA LEU A 211 -4.72 -5.46 6.66
C LEU A 211 -4.81 -6.93 6.26
N ILE A 212 -5.88 -7.30 5.56
CA ILE A 212 -5.97 -8.59 4.84
C ILE A 212 -5.93 -8.29 3.35
N ALA A 213 -5.14 -9.07 2.62
CA ALA A 213 -5.02 -8.90 1.18
C ALA A 213 -4.90 -10.25 0.46
N VAL A 214 -5.34 -10.25 -0.81
CA VAL A 214 -5.08 -11.37 -1.73
C VAL A 214 -3.97 -10.97 -2.69
N VAL A 215 -3.01 -11.85 -2.91
CA VAL A 215 -1.92 -11.68 -3.87
C VAL A 215 -1.96 -12.73 -4.96
N ASP A 216 -1.47 -12.37 -6.14
CA ASP A 216 -1.24 -13.33 -7.24
C ASP A 216 0.15 -13.97 -7.15
N HIS A 217 0.41 -14.94 -8.04
CA HIS A 217 1.71 -15.61 -8.18
C HIS A 217 2.92 -14.68 -8.45
N LEU A 218 2.67 -13.44 -8.88
CA LEU A 218 3.70 -12.43 -9.12
C LEU A 218 3.84 -11.45 -7.94
N ARG A 219 3.24 -11.78 -6.78
CA ARG A 219 3.28 -10.96 -5.56
C ARG A 219 2.57 -9.62 -5.71
N ARG A 220 1.66 -9.50 -6.67
CA ARG A 220 0.83 -8.29 -6.84
C ARG A 220 -0.43 -8.43 -6.00
N PHE A 221 -0.76 -7.40 -5.25
CA PHE A 221 -1.99 -7.32 -4.47
C PHE A 221 -3.18 -7.16 -5.41
N ARG A 222 -4.15 -8.08 -5.32
CA ARG A 222 -5.37 -8.12 -6.16
C ARG A 222 -6.63 -7.72 -5.40
N TYR A 223 -6.57 -7.77 -4.08
CA TYR A 223 -7.62 -7.33 -3.18
C TYR A 223 -6.99 -6.88 -1.88
N CYS A 224 -7.56 -5.88 -1.23
CA CYS A 224 -7.17 -5.48 0.11
C CYS A 224 -8.38 -4.98 0.90
N TRP A 225 -8.38 -5.29 2.19
CA TRP A 225 -9.31 -4.75 3.17
C TRP A 225 -8.54 -4.44 4.45
N SER A 226 -8.89 -3.35 5.12
CA SER A 226 -8.19 -2.96 6.34
C SER A 226 -9.11 -2.30 7.35
N ILE A 227 -8.84 -2.53 8.63
CA ILE A 227 -9.55 -1.92 9.76
C ILE A 227 -8.56 -1.47 10.84
N LEU A 228 -8.85 -0.33 11.45
CA LEU A 228 -8.11 0.15 12.61
C LEU A 228 -8.90 -0.22 13.86
N SER A 229 -8.39 -1.16 14.63
CA SER A 229 -9.05 -1.69 15.82
C SER A 229 -8.01 -2.09 16.87
N ALA A 230 -8.45 -2.59 18.03
CA ALA A 230 -7.56 -3.42 18.83
C ALA A 230 -7.06 -4.62 17.99
N PRO A 231 -5.96 -5.29 18.36
CA PRO A 231 -5.47 -6.44 17.60
C PRO A 231 -6.58 -7.48 17.43
N VAL A 232 -6.79 -7.91 16.19
CA VAL A 232 -7.81 -8.90 15.81
C VAL A 232 -7.13 -10.06 15.09
N SER A 233 -7.64 -11.28 15.31
CA SER A 233 -7.19 -12.44 14.55
C SER A 233 -7.53 -12.32 13.06
N ASP A 234 -6.82 -13.04 12.21
CA ASP A 234 -7.09 -13.06 10.77
C ASP A 234 -8.49 -13.57 10.46
N GLN A 235 -8.99 -14.59 11.18
CA GLN A 235 -10.36 -15.08 11.03
C GLN A 235 -11.40 -13.99 11.28
N THR A 236 -11.22 -13.20 12.35
CA THR A 236 -12.12 -12.11 12.71
C THR A 236 -12.09 -11.02 11.65
N ALA A 237 -10.90 -10.66 11.18
CA ALA A 237 -10.75 -9.66 10.14
C ALA A 237 -11.31 -10.13 8.79
N GLN A 238 -11.21 -11.42 8.46
CA GLN A 238 -11.82 -12.01 7.27
C GLN A 238 -13.35 -11.93 7.35
N ASP A 239 -13.93 -12.23 8.53
CA ASP A 239 -15.37 -12.13 8.76
C ASP A 239 -15.91 -10.70 8.69
N LEU A 240 -15.12 -9.72 9.15
CA LEU A 240 -15.47 -8.30 9.08
C LEU A 240 -15.27 -7.72 7.67
N SER A 241 -14.44 -8.35 6.85
CA SER A 241 -14.19 -7.91 5.48
C SER A 241 -15.39 -8.16 4.58
N ASP A 242 -15.51 -7.38 3.51
CA ASP A 242 -16.53 -7.62 2.49
C ASP A 242 -16.26 -8.88 1.66
N PHE A 243 -15.07 -9.49 1.79
CA PHE A 243 -14.61 -10.66 1.03
C PHE A 243 -15.62 -11.81 0.98
N GLN A 244 -16.23 -12.15 2.13
CA GLN A 244 -17.25 -13.20 2.18
C GLN A 244 -18.57 -12.77 1.55
N THR A 245 -18.96 -11.51 1.78
CA THR A 245 -20.22 -10.95 1.29
C THR A 245 -20.25 -10.79 -0.23
N ILE A 246 -19.09 -10.54 -0.86
CA ILE A 246 -18.96 -10.36 -2.31
C ILE A 246 -18.37 -11.58 -3.01
N SER A 247 -18.21 -12.71 -2.31
CA SER A 247 -17.55 -13.93 -2.81
C SER A 247 -18.13 -14.42 -4.14
N ASP A 248 -19.46 -14.45 -4.29
CA ASP A 248 -20.15 -14.85 -5.54
C ASP A 248 -19.80 -13.97 -6.75
N ARG A 249 -19.30 -12.75 -6.52
CA ARG A 249 -18.86 -11.83 -7.58
C ARG A 249 -17.36 -11.93 -7.87
N LEU A 250 -16.59 -12.40 -6.90
CA LEU A 250 -15.14 -12.55 -7.03
C LEU A 250 -14.79 -13.92 -7.64
N PHE A 251 -15.50 -14.98 -7.26
CA PHE A 251 -15.12 -16.33 -7.61
C PHE A 251 -16.12 -16.95 -8.59
N SER A 252 -15.59 -17.56 -9.65
CA SER A 252 -16.34 -18.53 -10.44
C SER A 252 -16.47 -19.85 -9.67
N PRO A 253 -17.41 -20.74 -10.02
CA PRO A 253 -17.59 -22.01 -9.34
C PRO A 253 -16.27 -22.78 -9.21
N LYS A 254 -16.00 -23.29 -8.00
CA LYS A 254 -14.78 -24.01 -7.58
C LYS A 254 -13.52 -23.15 -7.37
N GLU A 255 -13.50 -21.90 -7.82
CA GLU A 255 -12.33 -21.03 -7.59
C GLU A 255 -12.16 -20.71 -6.11
N TYR A 256 -10.91 -20.61 -5.66
CA TYR A 256 -10.58 -20.27 -4.28
C TYR A 256 -9.22 -19.57 -4.17
N VAL A 257 -8.96 -18.95 -3.02
CA VAL A 257 -7.62 -18.50 -2.61
C VAL A 257 -7.09 -19.38 -1.50
N LEU A 258 -5.81 -19.71 -1.58
CA LEU A 258 -5.11 -20.45 -0.53
C LEU A 258 -4.74 -19.49 0.60
N GLY A 259 -5.08 -19.85 1.84
CA GLY A 259 -4.75 -19.06 3.03
C GLY A 259 -3.74 -19.74 3.93
N ASP A 260 -3.15 -18.96 4.84
CA ASP A 260 -2.47 -19.54 6.00
C ASP A 260 -3.45 -20.29 6.90
N ALA A 261 -2.94 -21.16 7.78
CA ALA A 261 -3.71 -21.95 8.75
C ALA A 261 -4.59 -21.08 9.65
N ASP A 262 -4.24 -19.81 9.85
CA ASP A 262 -4.99 -18.87 10.68
C ASP A 262 -6.13 -18.16 9.97
N MET A 263 -6.29 -18.41 8.67
CA MET A 263 -7.45 -17.95 7.91
C MET A 263 -8.67 -18.82 8.19
N LYS A 264 -9.86 -18.22 8.11
CA LYS A 264 -11.11 -18.94 8.29
C LYS A 264 -11.44 -19.75 7.04
N SER A 265 -11.61 -21.06 7.25
CA SER A 265 -11.98 -22.01 6.20
C SER A 265 -13.38 -21.72 5.65
N SER A 266 -13.52 -21.67 4.33
CA SER A 266 -14.80 -21.47 3.62
C SER A 266 -14.75 -22.12 2.23
N ASN A 267 -15.77 -21.89 1.38
CA ASN A 267 -15.77 -22.43 0.00
C ASN A 267 -14.75 -21.74 -0.92
N THR A 268 -14.39 -20.49 -0.61
CA THR A 268 -13.53 -19.63 -1.44
C THR A 268 -12.20 -19.28 -0.76
N VAL A 269 -12.04 -19.57 0.54
CA VAL A 269 -10.78 -19.47 1.28
C VAL A 269 -10.43 -20.84 1.83
N ILE A 270 -9.33 -21.40 1.35
CA ILE A 270 -8.87 -22.73 1.73
C ILE A 270 -7.55 -22.59 2.49
N PRO A 271 -7.58 -22.60 3.84
CA PRO A 271 -6.37 -22.51 4.65
C PRO A 271 -5.60 -23.82 4.69
N LEU A 272 -4.30 -23.74 5.01
CA LEU A 272 -3.49 -24.88 5.44
C LEU A 272 -4.14 -25.58 6.64
N PHE A 273 -3.88 -26.89 6.82
CA PHE A 273 -4.34 -27.61 8.01
C PHE A 273 -3.47 -27.27 9.23
N LYS A 274 -4.10 -26.92 10.35
CA LYS A 274 -3.44 -26.83 11.66
C LYS A 274 -2.87 -28.17 12.12
N ARG A 275 -1.81 -28.11 12.94
CA ARG A 275 -1.26 -29.30 13.61
C ARG A 275 -2.22 -29.75 14.71
N GLY A 276 -2.22 -31.05 15.01
CA GLY A 276 -3.04 -31.60 16.10
C GLY A 276 -2.63 -31.03 17.46
N ARG A 277 -3.56 -31.05 18.43
CA ARG A 277 -3.26 -30.70 19.83
C ARG A 277 -2.05 -31.51 20.31
N GLY A 278 -1.10 -30.84 20.99
CA GLY A 278 0.15 -31.47 21.44
C GLY A 278 1.28 -31.50 20.40
N GLY A 279 1.16 -30.75 19.29
CA GLY A 279 2.21 -30.63 18.29
C GLY A 279 2.34 -31.85 17.37
N GLN A 280 1.34 -32.74 17.36
CA GLN A 280 1.31 -33.89 16.46
C GLN A 280 1.34 -33.41 15.01
N ALA A 281 2.27 -33.98 14.23
CA ALA A 281 2.38 -33.70 12.81
C ALA A 281 1.07 -34.05 12.10
N THR A 282 0.69 -33.25 11.10
CA THR A 282 -0.35 -33.66 10.16
C THR A 282 0.14 -34.92 9.44
N VAL A 283 -0.73 -35.93 9.30
CA VAL A 283 -0.41 -37.21 8.64
C VAL A 283 -1.34 -37.46 7.47
N GLY A 284 -0.90 -38.29 6.52
CA GLY A 284 -1.71 -38.72 5.38
C GLY A 284 -2.09 -37.57 4.42
N PRO A 285 -3.32 -37.54 3.90
CA PRO A 285 -3.77 -36.53 2.92
C PRO A 285 -3.55 -35.08 3.34
N LYS A 286 -3.73 -34.76 4.63
CA LYS A 286 -3.52 -33.41 5.18
C LYS A 286 -2.06 -32.99 5.14
N ALA A 287 -1.16 -33.93 5.44
CA ALA A 287 0.29 -33.69 5.36
C ALA A 287 0.73 -33.43 3.93
N TYR A 288 0.20 -34.24 2.99
CA TYR A 288 0.45 -34.07 1.56
C TYR A 288 -0.03 -32.70 1.06
N PHE A 289 -1.25 -32.29 1.43
CA PHE A 289 -1.79 -30.98 1.08
C PHE A 289 -0.89 -29.84 1.60
N ASN A 290 -0.58 -29.83 2.90
CA ASN A 290 0.27 -28.79 3.48
C ASN A 290 1.65 -28.76 2.83
N HIS A 291 2.26 -29.93 2.56
CA HIS A 291 3.56 -30.01 1.90
C HIS A 291 3.53 -29.39 0.50
N LYS A 292 2.49 -29.69 -0.30
CA LYS A 292 2.32 -29.09 -1.64
C LYS A 292 2.02 -27.60 -1.60
N CYS A 293 1.26 -27.16 -0.59
CA CYS A 293 0.82 -25.78 -0.45
C CYS A 293 1.87 -24.86 0.21
N ALA A 294 2.82 -25.41 0.97
CA ALA A 294 3.80 -24.62 1.73
C ALA A 294 4.62 -23.68 0.84
N GLU A 295 5.11 -24.15 -0.31
CA GLU A 295 5.87 -23.30 -1.24
C GLU A 295 4.98 -22.21 -1.87
N ALA A 296 3.71 -22.52 -2.10
CA ALA A 296 2.77 -21.58 -2.68
C ALA A 296 2.38 -20.47 -1.66
N GLN A 297 2.22 -20.83 -0.39
CA GLN A 297 1.89 -19.90 0.70
C GLN A 297 3.02 -18.90 1.00
N VAL A 298 4.29 -19.30 0.80
CA VAL A 298 5.45 -18.40 0.84
C VAL A 298 5.27 -17.21 -0.12
N ILE A 299 4.47 -17.32 -1.18
CA ILE A 299 4.23 -16.20 -2.10
C ILE A 299 3.60 -15.00 -1.40
N ALA A 300 2.59 -15.26 -0.55
CA ALA A 300 1.90 -14.23 0.19
C ALA A 300 2.81 -13.59 1.23
N GLU A 301 3.48 -14.40 2.05
CA GLU A 301 4.41 -13.94 3.07
C GLU A 301 5.52 -13.06 2.45
N GLN A 302 6.06 -13.46 1.30
CA GLN A 302 7.04 -12.67 0.55
C GLN A 302 6.45 -11.38 -0.01
N ALA A 303 5.22 -11.36 -0.52
CA ALA A 303 4.58 -10.13 -0.99
C ALA A 303 4.45 -9.10 0.14
N PHE A 304 4.00 -9.52 1.32
CA PHE A 304 3.94 -8.67 2.51
C PHE A 304 5.33 -8.27 3.02
N GLY A 305 6.30 -9.19 2.98
CA GLY A 305 7.70 -8.93 3.32
C GLY A 305 8.32 -7.86 2.43
N ILE A 306 8.12 -7.94 1.11
CA ILE A 306 8.57 -6.92 0.14
C ILE A 306 7.90 -5.59 0.43
N LEU A 307 6.57 -5.58 0.59
CA LEU A 307 5.79 -4.37 0.87
C LEU A 307 6.34 -3.62 2.09
N LYS A 308 6.55 -4.33 3.20
CA LYS A 308 7.02 -3.75 4.47
C LYS A 308 8.50 -3.34 4.43
N ASN A 309 9.35 -4.09 3.73
CA ASN A 309 10.76 -3.74 3.59
C ASN A 309 10.96 -2.56 2.64
N ARG A 310 10.18 -2.48 1.55
CA ARG A 310 10.25 -1.35 0.63
C ARG A 310 9.62 -0.09 1.21
N TRP A 311 8.54 -0.21 1.99
CA TRP A 311 7.89 0.94 2.60
C TRP A 311 8.00 0.85 4.12
N GLN A 312 9.16 1.26 4.64
CA GLN A 312 9.52 1.10 6.05
C GLN A 312 8.57 1.84 6.99
N ILE A 313 7.77 2.79 6.50
CA ILE A 313 6.68 3.41 7.26
C ILE A 313 5.67 2.38 7.80
N LEU A 314 5.52 1.22 7.15
CA LEU A 314 4.65 0.14 7.61
C LEU A 314 5.28 -0.68 8.75
N LYS A 315 6.61 -0.72 8.85
CA LYS A 315 7.33 -1.36 9.97
C LYS A 315 7.54 -0.42 11.15
N LYS A 316 7.86 0.85 10.85
CA LYS A 316 8.26 1.89 11.79
C LYS A 316 7.28 3.04 11.72
N CYS A 317 5.98 2.76 11.86
CA CYS A 317 4.97 3.79 11.67
C CYS A 317 5.05 4.85 12.78
N ARG A 318 5.75 5.95 12.51
CA ARG A 318 5.94 7.08 13.44
C ARG A 318 4.78 8.06 13.45
N LEU A 319 3.56 7.57 13.23
CA LEU A 319 2.33 8.35 13.30
C LEU A 319 1.66 8.16 14.65
N THR A 320 1.33 9.28 15.30
CA THR A 320 0.44 9.27 16.46
C THR A 320 -0.99 9.22 15.99
N CYS A 321 -1.71 8.15 16.29
CA CYS A 321 -3.10 7.97 15.88
C CYS A 321 -4.05 8.55 16.94
N ARG A 322 -4.26 9.88 16.95
CA ARG A 322 -5.06 10.56 17.99
C ARG A 322 -6.39 11.09 17.48
N THR A 323 -6.44 11.48 16.21
CA THR A 323 -7.60 12.10 15.58
C THR A 323 -8.11 11.25 14.44
N VAL A 324 -9.37 11.46 14.03
CA VAL A 324 -9.94 10.83 12.82
C VAL A 324 -9.09 11.15 11.57
N LYS A 325 -8.46 12.32 11.53
CA LYS A 325 -7.53 12.68 10.45
C LYS A 325 -6.27 11.81 10.46
N ASP A 326 -5.73 11.48 11.63
CA ASP A 326 -4.58 10.59 11.76
C ASP A 326 -4.93 9.17 11.34
N GLU A 327 -6.12 8.69 11.74
CA GLU A 327 -6.66 7.40 11.29
C GLU A 327 -6.78 7.39 9.76
N ALA A 328 -7.39 8.42 9.17
CA ALA A 328 -7.54 8.57 7.72
C ALA A 328 -6.18 8.56 6.99
N ARG A 329 -5.20 9.31 7.51
CA ARG A 329 -3.85 9.37 6.96
C ARG A 329 -3.17 7.99 7.02
N PHE A 330 -3.36 7.25 8.11
CA PHE A 330 -2.76 5.93 8.28
C PHE A 330 -3.32 4.89 7.30
N PHE A 331 -4.65 4.89 7.10
CA PHE A 331 -5.29 4.09 6.04
C PHE A 331 -4.75 4.46 4.66
N THR A 332 -4.67 5.76 4.37
CA THR A 332 -4.26 6.24 3.03
C THR A 332 -2.80 5.92 2.74
N ILE A 333 -1.91 5.94 3.74
CA ILE A 333 -0.52 5.47 3.60
C ILE A 333 -0.47 4.00 3.23
N SER A 334 -1.26 3.17 3.91
CA SER A 334 -1.28 1.73 3.64
C SER A 334 -1.76 1.43 2.22
N VAL A 335 -2.83 2.12 1.79
CA VAL A 335 -3.32 2.06 0.40
C VAL A 335 -2.26 2.55 -0.59
N ALA A 336 -1.61 3.68 -0.35
CA ALA A 336 -0.58 4.20 -1.23
C ALA A 336 0.61 3.23 -1.36
N CYS A 337 1.03 2.59 -0.26
CA CYS A 337 2.10 1.60 -0.27
C CYS A 337 1.72 0.36 -1.11
N LEU A 338 0.47 -0.11 -1.05
CA LEU A 338 -0.02 -1.23 -1.88
C LEU A 338 0.01 -0.88 -3.37
N ILE A 339 -0.43 0.33 -3.73
CA ILE A 339 -0.42 0.81 -5.11
C ILE A 339 1.01 0.92 -5.64
N LEU A 340 1.90 1.56 -4.87
CA LEU A 340 3.30 1.72 -5.25
C LEU A 340 4.03 0.38 -5.31
N HIS A 341 3.70 -0.57 -4.43
CA HIS A 341 4.21 -1.94 -4.51
C HIS A 341 3.87 -2.59 -5.85
N ASN A 342 2.59 -2.57 -6.24
CA ASN A 342 2.18 -3.20 -7.50
C ASN A 342 2.82 -2.52 -8.72
N LEU A 343 2.96 -1.20 -8.71
CA LEU A 343 3.60 -0.44 -9.78
C LEU A 343 5.10 -0.72 -9.93
N LEU A 344 5.77 -1.06 -8.83
CA LEU A 344 7.23 -1.17 -8.78
C LEU A 344 7.70 -2.61 -8.51
N ILE A 345 6.80 -3.60 -8.51
CA ILE A 345 7.09 -4.96 -8.06
C ILE A 345 8.23 -5.63 -8.83
N GLU A 346 8.57 -5.17 -10.02
CA GLU A 346 9.62 -5.78 -10.84
C GLU A 346 11.04 -5.43 -10.35
N THR A 347 11.22 -4.29 -9.67
CA THR A 347 12.53 -3.74 -9.25
C THR A 347 12.74 -3.78 -7.74
N TRP A 348 11.91 -4.50 -7.00
CA TRP A 348 11.93 -4.46 -5.53
C TRP A 348 13.29 -4.78 -4.93
N LYS A 349 14.07 -5.68 -5.54
CA LYS A 349 15.40 -6.07 -5.08
C LYS A 349 16.38 -4.90 -5.08
N ASP A 350 16.24 -3.98 -6.04
CA ASP A 350 17.15 -2.84 -6.18
C ASP A 350 17.02 -1.88 -4.99
N SER A 351 15.82 -1.82 -4.41
CA SER A 351 15.49 -0.94 -3.29
C SER A 351 15.77 -1.51 -1.90
N LEU A 352 16.18 -2.78 -1.80
CA LEU A 352 16.44 -3.46 -0.54
C LEU A 352 17.93 -3.76 -0.38
N THR A 353 18.39 -3.84 0.87
CA THR A 353 19.72 -4.35 1.17
C THR A 353 19.83 -5.84 0.88
N ALA A 354 21.05 -6.35 0.66
CA ALA A 354 21.27 -7.79 0.44
C ALA A 354 20.69 -8.66 1.59
N SER A 355 20.80 -8.18 2.84
CA SER A 355 20.24 -8.85 4.01
C SER A 355 18.72 -8.87 4.00
N GLU A 356 18.05 -7.80 3.58
CA GLU A 356 16.58 -7.74 3.49
C GLU A 356 16.06 -8.61 2.32
N VAL A 357 16.79 -8.66 1.21
CA VAL A 357 16.47 -9.58 0.11
C VAL A 357 16.60 -11.03 0.58
N GLU A 358 17.69 -11.36 1.29
CA GLU A 358 17.89 -12.69 1.84
C GLU A 358 16.83 -13.05 2.88
N GLU A 359 16.44 -12.12 3.75
CA GLU A 359 15.34 -12.30 4.70
C GLU A 359 14.04 -12.69 3.98
N VAL A 360 13.64 -11.92 2.95
CA VAL A 360 12.44 -12.21 2.15
C VAL A 360 12.55 -13.54 1.40
N MET A 361 13.69 -13.83 0.80
CA MET A 361 13.88 -15.07 0.03
C MET A 361 13.98 -16.32 0.93
N SER A 362 14.42 -16.14 2.18
CA SER A 362 14.56 -17.22 3.17
C SER A 362 13.27 -17.50 3.93
N ILE A 363 12.20 -16.73 3.68
CA ILE A 363 10.87 -17.05 4.18
C ILE A 363 10.53 -18.48 3.75
N ARG A 364 10.35 -19.34 4.75
CA ARG A 364 9.85 -20.71 4.59
C ARG A 364 8.44 -20.71 5.13
N GLY A 365 7.54 -21.37 4.41
CA GLY A 365 6.12 -21.43 4.78
C GLY A 365 6.01 -21.83 6.23
N GLY A 366 5.41 -20.95 7.03
CA GLY A 366 5.25 -21.13 8.45
C GLY A 366 4.49 -22.43 8.71
N VAL A 367 5.14 -23.39 9.38
CA VAL A 367 4.38 -24.44 10.04
C VAL A 367 4.20 -24.00 11.47
N THR A 368 2.99 -23.60 11.86
CA THR A 368 2.26 -24.13 13.02
C THR A 368 1.22 -23.16 13.56
N GLU A 369 -0.01 -23.66 13.70
CA GLU A 369 -0.80 -23.49 14.91
C GLU A 369 -1.40 -24.84 15.34
N THR A 370 -1.59 -25.04 16.64
CA THR A 370 -2.30 -26.20 17.20
C THR A 370 -3.74 -25.79 17.49
N GLY A 371 -4.72 -26.48 16.89
CA GLY A 371 -6.13 -26.16 17.10
C GLY A 371 -7.07 -27.21 16.56
N GLU A 372 -8.29 -27.24 17.07
CA GLU A 372 -9.37 -28.00 16.45
C GLU A 372 -9.92 -27.20 15.28
N GLU A 373 -9.91 -27.82 14.09
CA GLU A 373 -10.50 -27.23 12.90
C GLU A 373 -11.86 -27.88 12.61
N PRO A 374 -12.90 -27.08 12.36
CA PRO A 374 -14.15 -27.62 11.85
C PRO A 374 -13.94 -28.28 10.49
N GLN A 375 -14.72 -29.33 10.24
CA GLN A 375 -14.69 -30.03 8.96
C GLN A 375 -15.17 -29.08 7.84
N ASN A 376 -14.45 -29.08 6.71
CA ASN A 376 -14.81 -28.32 5.52
C ASN A 376 -14.72 -29.26 4.31
N ASP A 377 -15.88 -29.69 3.84
CA ASP A 377 -16.01 -30.62 2.71
C ASP A 377 -15.29 -30.11 1.45
N ARG A 378 -15.29 -28.78 1.21
CA ARG A 378 -14.63 -28.20 0.05
C ARG A 378 -13.11 -28.36 0.11
N ARG A 379 -12.50 -28.17 1.28
CA ARG A 379 -11.05 -28.36 1.47
C ARG A 379 -10.68 -29.82 1.30
N ASP A 380 -11.47 -30.73 1.88
CA ASP A 380 -11.24 -32.17 1.75
C ASP A 380 -11.39 -32.64 0.28
N ASP A 381 -12.36 -32.10 -0.46
CA ASP A 381 -12.52 -32.35 -1.90
C ASP A 381 -11.30 -31.94 -2.72
N ILE A 382 -10.71 -30.77 -2.42
CA ILE A 382 -9.49 -30.28 -3.09
C ILE A 382 -8.33 -31.23 -2.81
N VAL A 383 -8.16 -31.66 -1.55
CA VAL A 383 -7.11 -32.62 -1.18
C VAL A 383 -7.26 -33.91 -1.99
N MET A 384 -8.48 -34.43 -2.10
CA MET A 384 -8.76 -35.65 -2.86
C MET A 384 -8.62 -35.45 -4.37
N GLU A 385 -8.91 -34.26 -4.90
CA GLU A 385 -8.62 -33.89 -6.30
C GLU A 385 -7.11 -33.90 -6.58
N MET A 386 -6.31 -33.25 -5.73
CA MET A 386 -4.84 -33.24 -5.86
C MET A 386 -4.24 -34.65 -5.82
N ILE A 387 -4.69 -35.50 -4.88
CA ILE A 387 -4.22 -36.89 -4.77
C ILE A 387 -4.61 -37.69 -6.02
N ARG A 388 -5.84 -37.54 -6.53
CA ARG A 388 -6.28 -38.23 -7.75
C ARG A 388 -5.44 -37.85 -8.97
N ASP A 389 -5.11 -36.56 -9.10
CA ASP A 389 -4.30 -36.06 -10.20
C ASP A 389 -2.85 -36.58 -10.12
N GLU A 390 -2.25 -36.62 -8.93
CA GLU A 390 -0.92 -37.18 -8.71
C GLU A 390 -0.87 -38.69 -9.04
N VAL A 391 -1.89 -39.45 -8.63
CA VAL A 391 -1.98 -40.89 -8.94
C VAL A 391 -2.16 -41.10 -10.45
N ARG A 392 -2.95 -40.27 -11.13
CA ARG A 392 -3.11 -40.33 -12.59
C ARG A 392 -1.79 -40.03 -13.31
N ALA A 393 -1.07 -39.00 -12.88
CA ALA A 393 0.24 -38.63 -13.45
C ALA A 393 1.26 -39.77 -13.29
N THR A 394 1.33 -40.40 -12.12
CA THR A 394 2.20 -41.54 -11.85
C THR A 394 1.83 -42.76 -12.71
N LYS A 395 0.54 -43.09 -12.85
CA LYS A 395 0.11 -44.21 -13.71
C LYS A 395 0.49 -43.98 -15.18
N ILE A 396 0.32 -42.75 -15.66
CA ILE A 396 0.70 -42.38 -17.02
C ILE A 396 2.23 -42.54 -17.21
N SER A 397 3.05 -42.08 -16.26
CA SER A 397 4.50 -42.22 -16.36
C SER A 397 4.96 -43.68 -16.34
N THR A 398 4.34 -44.55 -15.52
CA THR A 398 4.62 -45.99 -15.52
C THR A 398 4.26 -46.66 -16.84
N ILE A 399 3.11 -46.32 -17.44
CA ILE A 399 2.68 -46.85 -18.76
C ILE A 399 3.68 -46.47 -19.87
N PHE A 400 4.30 -45.28 -19.79
CA PHE A 400 5.32 -44.86 -20.76
C PHE A 400 6.72 -45.39 -20.46
N ALA A 401 7.03 -45.75 -19.20
CA ALA A 401 8.29 -46.39 -18.82
C ALA A 401 8.35 -47.87 -19.23
N ASP A 402 7.20 -48.56 -19.28
CA ASP A 402 7.09 -49.98 -19.66
C ASP A 402 7.04 -50.22 -21.19
N ARG A 403 7.29 -49.21 -22.03
CA ARG A 403 7.52 -49.44 -23.46
C ARG A 403 8.99 -49.78 -23.69
N PRO A 404 9.35 -51.04 -24.01
CA PRO A 404 10.72 -51.36 -24.37
C PRO A 404 11.14 -50.58 -25.62
N SER A 405 12.35 -50.02 -25.59
CA SER A 405 13.03 -49.38 -26.71
C SER A 405 13.47 -50.42 -27.75
N SER A 406 12.51 -51.08 -28.40
CA SER A 406 12.75 -51.96 -29.55
C SER A 406 12.15 -51.35 -30.81
N LEU A 407 12.83 -50.32 -31.33
CA LEU A 407 12.71 -49.91 -32.73
C LEU A 407 14.12 -49.53 -33.23
N GLU A 408 14.97 -50.56 -33.32
CA GLU A 408 16.09 -50.54 -34.25
C GLU A 408 15.56 -50.58 -35.69
N HIS A 409 15.95 -49.58 -36.47
CA HIS A 409 16.35 -49.67 -37.88
C HIS A 409 15.71 -50.79 -38.71
N ARG A 410 14.54 -50.57 -39.32
CA ARG A 410 14.23 -51.12 -40.65
C ARG A 410 13.36 -50.19 -41.50
N ASN A 411 13.96 -49.80 -42.62
CA ASN A 411 13.39 -49.49 -43.93
C ASN A 411 12.59 -48.19 -44.11
N ALA A 412 13.30 -47.20 -44.63
CA ALA A 412 12.76 -46.22 -45.56
C ALA A 412 12.11 -46.93 -46.77
N THR A 413 10.82 -46.72 -46.97
CA THR A 413 10.20 -46.82 -48.29
C THR A 413 9.02 -45.85 -48.38
N HIS A 414 9.05 -45.05 -49.44
CA HIS A 414 8.12 -44.01 -49.83
C HIS A 414 6.64 -44.39 -49.76
N ILE A 415 5.81 -43.53 -49.16
CA ILE A 415 4.48 -43.20 -49.69
C ILE A 415 4.29 -41.68 -49.62
N ARG A 416 4.10 -41.09 -50.80
CA ARG A 416 3.80 -39.69 -51.11
C ARG A 416 2.28 -39.54 -51.21
N VAL A 417 1.65 -38.67 -50.44
CA VAL A 417 0.29 -38.16 -50.76
C VAL A 417 0.15 -36.67 -50.38
N GLU A 418 0.10 -35.86 -51.44
CA GLU A 418 -0.63 -34.62 -51.69
C GLU A 418 -0.65 -33.45 -50.68
N ARG A 419 0.01 -32.36 -51.10
CA ARG A 419 -0.38 -30.98 -50.79
C ARG A 419 -1.65 -30.62 -51.59
N LYS A 420 -2.74 -30.23 -50.91
CA LYS A 420 -3.79 -29.38 -51.49
C LYS A 420 -3.93 -28.10 -50.68
N GLY A 421 -4.02 -26.99 -51.42
CA GLY A 421 -4.02 -25.60 -50.96
C GLY A 421 -5.15 -25.23 -49.99
N LEU A 422 -4.88 -24.23 -49.15
CA LEU A 422 -5.40 -22.85 -49.27
C LEU A 422 -6.91 -22.73 -49.02
N LEU A 423 -7.27 -22.07 -47.91
CA LEU A 423 -8.00 -20.80 -47.93
C LEU A 423 -8.15 -20.25 -46.49
N VAL A 424 -7.51 -19.12 -46.25
CA VAL A 424 -7.79 -18.20 -45.15
C VAL A 424 -8.97 -17.34 -45.58
N PRO A 425 -10.04 -17.20 -44.78
CA PRO A 425 -10.96 -16.10 -44.94
C PRO A 425 -10.62 -15.00 -43.94
N THR A 426 -9.97 -13.97 -44.46
CA THR A 426 -10.12 -12.58 -44.00
C THR A 426 -11.54 -12.12 -44.32
N LEU A 427 -12.19 -11.40 -43.41
CA LEU A 427 -13.32 -10.45 -43.55
C LEU A 427 -13.97 -10.37 -42.15
N SER A 428 -14.42 -9.25 -41.59
CA SER A 428 -14.40 -7.84 -41.93
C SER A 428 -15.04 -7.14 -40.73
N PHE A 429 -14.50 -5.98 -40.35
CA PHE A 429 -15.18 -4.98 -39.55
C PHE A 429 -16.62 -4.77 -40.05
N LEU A 430 -17.60 -4.82 -39.14
CA LEU A 430 -18.80 -3.99 -39.19
C LEU A 430 -19.42 -3.84 -37.81
N SER A 431 -19.74 -2.59 -37.49
CA SER A 431 -20.30 -2.06 -36.27
C SER A 431 -21.59 -2.74 -35.82
N LYS A 432 -21.67 -3.07 -34.53
CA LYS A 432 -22.93 -3.01 -33.77
C LYS A 432 -22.69 -2.42 -32.39
N GLN A 433 -23.10 -1.15 -32.26
CA GLN A 433 -23.55 -0.60 -30.98
C GLN A 433 -24.69 -1.48 -30.45
N SER A 434 -24.59 -1.96 -29.21
CA SER A 434 -25.75 -2.09 -28.32
C SER A 434 -25.33 -2.56 -26.93
N HIS A 435 -25.72 -1.77 -25.94
CA HIS A 435 -25.85 -2.09 -24.51
C HIS A 435 -24.56 -2.28 -23.69
N MET A 436 -23.95 -1.15 -23.33
CA MET A 436 -23.30 -1.01 -22.03
C MET A 436 -24.36 -1.20 -20.93
N GLU A 437 -24.49 -2.42 -20.42
CA GLU A 437 -25.03 -2.62 -19.08
C GLU A 437 -24.03 -2.07 -18.09
N LYS A 438 -24.44 -1.01 -17.39
CA LYS A 438 -23.72 -0.36 -16.31
C LYS A 438 -23.46 -1.40 -15.21
N SER A 439 -22.26 -1.98 -15.20
CA SER A 439 -21.73 -2.68 -14.02
C SER A 439 -21.66 -1.67 -12.88
N ARG A 440 -22.63 -1.77 -11.96
CA ARG A 440 -22.71 -0.91 -10.77
C ARG A 440 -21.45 -1.15 -9.92
N PRO A 441 -20.74 -0.12 -9.48
CA PRO A 441 -19.48 -0.28 -8.77
C PRO A 441 -19.71 -0.92 -7.39
N VAL A 442 -18.98 -2.01 -7.10
CA VAL A 442 -18.92 -2.64 -5.78
C VAL A 442 -18.06 -1.75 -4.86
N PRO A 443 -18.54 -1.36 -3.68
CA PRO A 443 -17.83 -0.38 -2.87
C PRO A 443 -17.06 -1.02 -1.71
N SER A 444 -15.73 -0.93 -1.74
CA SER A 444 -14.93 -0.90 -0.50
C SER A 444 -15.13 0.47 0.14
N TYR A 445 -16.16 0.61 0.98
CA TYR A 445 -16.64 1.92 1.44
C TYR A 445 -15.70 2.65 2.39
N TYR A 446 -14.70 2.00 3.00
CA TYR A 446 -13.91 2.67 4.03
C TYR A 446 -12.80 3.57 3.46
N GLY A 447 -12.04 3.15 2.44
CA GLY A 447 -10.95 3.96 1.87
C GLY A 447 -11.41 5.31 1.28
N LEU A 448 -12.60 5.35 0.65
CA LEU A 448 -13.14 6.56 0.02
C LEU A 448 -13.69 7.58 1.03
N ILE A 449 -14.22 7.12 2.18
CA ILE A 449 -14.67 8.01 3.27
C ILE A 449 -13.47 8.72 3.91
N TYR A 450 -12.31 8.08 3.97
CA TYR A 450 -11.10 8.70 4.50
C TYR A 450 -10.44 9.68 3.52
N LEU A 451 -10.53 9.43 2.21
CA LEU A 451 -10.06 10.38 1.18
C LEU A 451 -10.80 11.71 1.22
N SER A 452 -12.13 11.70 1.46
CA SER A 452 -12.89 12.95 1.62
C SER A 452 -12.53 13.72 2.89
N THR A 453 -12.20 13.00 3.98
CA THR A 453 -11.72 13.58 5.24
C THR A 453 -10.37 14.28 5.08
N LEU A 454 -9.44 13.72 4.30
CA LEU A 454 -8.17 14.37 4.00
C LEU A 454 -8.34 15.55 3.02
N ALA A 455 -9.15 15.37 1.98
CA ALA A 455 -9.36 16.37 0.92
C ALA A 455 -10.12 17.64 1.38
N THR A 456 -10.93 17.56 2.44
CA THR A 456 -11.67 18.72 2.97
C THR A 456 -10.80 19.66 3.83
N THR A 457 -9.61 19.21 4.25
CA THR A 457 -8.68 19.98 5.09
C THR A 457 -7.40 20.42 4.38
N SER A 458 -7.24 20.04 3.11
CA SER A 458 -6.12 20.39 2.23
C SER A 458 -6.54 21.38 1.15
#